data_AF-A0A6J1X411-F1
#
_entry.id   AF-A0A6J1X411-F1
#
_cell.length_a   1.000
_cell.length_b   1.000
_cell.length_c   1.000
_cell.angle_alpha   90.00
_cell.angle_beta   90.00
_cell.angle_gamma   90.00
#
_symmetry.space_group_name_H-M   'P 1'
#
loop_
_entity.id
_entity.type
_entity.pdbx_description
1 polymer ?
#
loop_
_entity_poly.entity_id
_entity_poly.type
_entity_poly.pdbx_seq_one_letter_code
_entity_poly.pdbx_strand_id
1 'polypeptide(L)'
;MKTDYAMDEMQKRTTSLIGVAEITNNKLIWRQLVAEFVGTFLLTSIGVAACITISPTNAPQTTSIALCFGLLVATIVQVSV
;
A
#
# COMPACT_ATOMS: atom_id res chain seq x y z
N MET A 1 -1.17 -2.25 43.50
CA MET A 1 -1.77 -0.89 43.50
C MET A 1 -0.81 0.18 42.98
N LYS A 2 0.41 0.38 43.52
CA LYS A 2 1.33 1.43 42.98
C LYS A 2 2.02 1.04 41.65
N THR A 3 2.13 -0.25 41.37
CA THR A 3 2.68 -0.82 40.13
C THR A 3 1.73 -0.73 38.95
N ASP A 4 0.42 -0.84 39.18
CA ASP A 4 -0.61 -0.79 38.11
C ASP A 4 -0.63 0.57 37.39
N TYR A 5 -0.50 1.68 38.13
CA TYR A 5 -0.43 3.03 37.56
C TYR A 5 0.80 3.26 36.67
N ALA A 6 1.93 2.64 37.00
CA ALA A 6 3.15 2.75 36.19
C ALA A 6 3.03 2.01 34.86
N MET A 7 2.32 0.87 34.84
CA MET A 7 2.05 0.10 33.63
C MET A 7 1.04 0.82 32.73
N ASP A 8 0.01 1.44 33.31
CA ASP A 8 -0.97 2.24 32.56
C ASP A 8 -0.34 3.49 31.93
N GLU A 9 0.58 4.17 32.64
CA GLU A 9 1.26 5.34 32.10
C GLU A 9 2.23 4.97 30.96
N MET A 10 2.96 3.87 31.10
CA MET A 10 3.77 3.29 30.01
C MET A 10 2.91 2.94 28.79
N GLN A 11 1.77 2.27 28.98
CA GLN A 11 0.87 1.88 27.89
C GLN A 11 0.28 3.09 27.15
N LYS A 12 -0.06 4.16 27.89
CA LYS A 12 -0.53 5.43 27.33
C LYS A 12 0.56 6.15 26.53
N ARG A 13 1.82 6.12 27.01
CA ARG A 13 2.98 6.67 26.30
C ARG A 13 3.28 5.88 25.03
N THR A 14 3.24 4.55 25.08
CA THR A 14 3.46 3.68 23.90
C THR A 14 2.36 3.86 22.86
N THR A 15 1.09 3.94 23.27
CA THR A 15 -0.04 4.22 22.36
C THR A 15 0.06 5.60 21.72
N SER A 16 0.52 6.60 22.48
CA SER A 16 0.76 7.97 21.98
C SER A 16 1.96 8.03 21.03
N LEU A 17 3.04 7.31 21.32
CA LEU A 17 4.23 7.19 20.46
C LEU A 17 3.93 6.50 19.13
N ILE A 18 3.08 5.46 19.14
CA ILE A 18 2.66 4.76 17.91
C ILE A 18 1.65 5.63 17.13
N GLY A 19 1.13 6.72 17.70
CA GLY A 19 0.24 7.66 16.98
C GLY A 19 -1.05 7.00 16.50
N VAL A 20 -1.43 5.85 17.07
CA VAL A 20 -2.62 5.06 16.65
C VAL A 20 -3.89 5.90 16.80
N ALA A 21 -3.93 6.79 17.80
CA ALA A 21 -5.04 7.70 18.00
C ALA A 21 -5.17 8.72 16.84
N GLU A 22 -4.06 9.20 16.29
CA GLU A 22 -4.01 10.15 15.17
C GLU A 22 -4.34 9.46 13.84
N ILE A 23 -3.81 8.25 13.61
CA ILE A 23 -4.09 7.46 12.40
C ILE A 23 -5.56 7.03 12.33
N THR A 24 -6.18 6.77 13.48
CA THR A 24 -7.56 6.27 13.58
C THR A 24 -8.58 7.40 13.61
N ASN A 25 -8.26 8.56 14.19
CA ASN A 25 -9.18 9.72 14.18
C ASN A 25 -9.25 10.40 12.82
N ASN A 26 -8.18 10.35 12.02
CA ASN A 26 -8.14 11.04 10.75
C ASN A 26 -8.61 10.13 9.60
N LYS A 27 -9.89 10.27 9.22
CA LYS A 27 -10.48 9.53 8.08
C LYS A 27 -9.72 9.73 6.76
N LEU A 28 -9.00 10.85 6.61
CA LEU A 28 -8.21 11.13 5.41
C LEU A 28 -6.98 10.22 5.31
N ILE A 29 -6.28 9.98 6.44
CA ILE A 29 -5.09 9.13 6.49
C ILE A 29 -5.48 7.67 6.21
N TRP A 30 -6.56 7.19 6.84
CA TRP A 30 -7.03 5.83 6.59
C TRP A 30 -7.44 5.61 5.13
N ARG A 31 -8.09 6.60 4.50
CA ARG A 31 -8.44 6.55 3.08
C ARG A 31 -7.20 6.53 2.18
N GLN A 32 -6.19 7.35 2.46
CA GLN A 32 -4.94 7.35 1.70
C GLN A 32 -4.14 6.06 1.87
N LEU A 33 -4.09 5.51 3.08
CA LEU A 33 -3.40 4.26 3.36
C LEU A 33 -4.04 3.07 2.62
N VAL A 34 -5.37 3.01 2.59
CA VAL A 34 -6.10 2.01 1.80
C VAL A 34 -5.88 2.22 0.29
N ALA A 35 -5.88 3.47 -0.17
CA ALA A 35 -5.61 3.78 -1.58
C ALA A 35 -4.19 3.36 -2.00
N GLU A 36 -3.19 3.64 -1.17
CA GLU A 36 -1.80 3.23 -1.41
C GLU A 36 -1.68 1.70 -1.42
N PHE A 37 -2.25 1.02 -0.43
CA PHE A 37 -2.20 -0.44 -0.35
C PHE A 37 -2.84 -1.11 -1.56
N VAL A 38 -4.03 -0.64 -1.99
CA VAL A 38 -4.72 -1.19 -3.16
C VAL A 38 -3.96 -0.87 -4.45
N GLY A 39 -3.45 0.36 -4.59
CA GLY A 39 -2.67 0.78 -5.74
C GLY A 39 -1.39 -0.07 -5.91
N THR A 40 -0.60 -0.22 -4.85
CA THR A 40 0.62 -1.04 -4.88
C THR A 40 0.32 -2.53 -5.08
N PHE A 41 -0.77 -3.05 -4.52
CA PHE A 41 -1.19 -4.44 -4.71
C PHE A 41 -1.56 -4.74 -6.17
N LEU A 42 -2.35 -3.87 -6.81
CA LEU A 42 -2.69 -4.00 -8.23
C LEU A 42 -1.46 -3.84 -9.12
N LEU A 43 -0.60 -2.87 -8.80
CA LEU A 43 0.66 -2.64 -9.53
C LEU A 43 1.57 -3.87 -9.50
N THR A 44 1.72 -4.49 -8.35
CA THR A 44 2.59 -5.66 -8.17
C THR A 44 1.98 -6.93 -8.77
N SER A 45 0.68 -7.19 -8.54
CA SER A 45 0.02 -8.41 -9.03
C SER A 45 -0.03 -8.47 -10.56
N ILE A 46 -0.47 -7.39 -11.22
CA ILE A 46 -0.54 -7.32 -12.69
C ILE A 46 0.87 -7.28 -13.28
N GLY A 47 1.79 -6.55 -12.65
CA GLY A 47 3.18 -6.46 -13.09
C GLY A 47 3.90 -7.81 -13.11
N VAL A 48 3.74 -8.60 -12.05
CA VAL A 48 4.32 -9.95 -11.96
C VAL A 48 3.63 -10.92 -12.93
N ALA A 49 2.30 -10.85 -13.07
CA ALA A 49 1.56 -11.68 -14.03
C ALA A 49 1.99 -11.42 -15.49
N ALA A 50 2.24 -10.15 -15.84
CA ALA A 50 2.74 -9.77 -17.15
C ALA A 50 4.14 -10.35 -17.45
N CYS A 51 5.01 -10.42 -16.44
CA CYS A 51 6.36 -10.99 -16.56
C CYS A 51 6.37 -12.53 -16.63
N ILE A 52 5.45 -13.21 -15.94
CA ILE A 52 5.37 -14.69 -15.95
C ILE A 52 4.94 -15.22 -17.33
N THR A 53 4.22 -14.41 -18.10
CA THR A 53 3.74 -14.77 -19.45
C THR A 53 4.88 -14.80 -20.49
N ILE A 54 6.08 -14.31 -20.13
CA ILE A 54 7.25 -14.34 -21.01
C ILE A 54 7.68 -15.79 -21.26
N SER A 55 7.43 -16.28 -22.47
CA SER A 55 7.93 -17.55 -22.98
C SER A 55 8.91 -17.29 -24.13
N PRO A 56 10.00 -18.06 -24.27
CA PRO A 56 10.94 -17.94 -25.40
C PRO A 56 10.30 -18.18 -26.77
N THR A 57 9.10 -18.75 -26.82
CA THR A 57 8.31 -18.97 -28.05
C THR A 57 7.54 -17.75 -28.53
N ASN A 58 7.35 -16.74 -27.66
CA ASN A 58 6.62 -15.53 -27.98
C ASN A 58 7.60 -14.37 -28.23
N ALA A 59 7.46 -13.72 -29.39
CA ALA A 59 8.22 -12.54 -29.84
C ALA A 59 8.25 -11.42 -28.76
N PRO A 60 9.12 -10.39 -28.85
CA PRO A 60 9.53 -9.58 -27.70
C PRO A 60 8.35 -8.92 -26.98
N GLN A 61 7.93 -9.51 -25.85
CA GLN A 61 6.78 -9.08 -25.07
C GLN A 61 7.09 -7.88 -24.16
N THR A 62 8.36 -7.47 -24.13
CA THR A 62 8.89 -6.39 -23.29
C THR A 62 8.17 -5.06 -23.51
N THR A 63 7.80 -4.73 -24.76
CA THR A 63 7.06 -3.49 -25.07
C THR A 63 5.62 -3.53 -24.55
N SER A 64 4.95 -4.68 -24.65
CA SER A 64 3.58 -4.86 -24.15
C SER A 64 3.54 -4.85 -22.61
N ILE A 65 4.55 -5.45 -21.97
CA ILE A 65 4.71 -5.41 -20.52
C ILE A 65 4.98 -3.98 -20.05
N ALA A 66 5.88 -3.25 -20.71
CA ALA A 66 6.15 -1.85 -20.40
C ALA A 66 4.89 -0.98 -20.55
N LEU A 67 4.09 -1.21 -21.60
CA LEU A 67 2.82 -0.51 -21.82
C LEU A 67 1.79 -0.85 -20.73
N CYS A 68 1.72 -2.12 -20.30
CA CYS A 68 0.85 -2.56 -19.21
C CYS A 68 1.19 -1.85 -17.90
N PHE A 69 2.47 -1.77 -17.53
CA PHE A 69 2.90 -1.03 -16.34
C PHE A 69 2.57 0.47 -16.45
N GLY A 70 2.84 1.09 -17.60
CA GLY A 70 2.56 2.51 -17.81
C GLY A 70 1.07 2.85 -17.73
N LEU A 71 0.21 2.07 -18.39
CA LEU A 71 -1.25 2.25 -18.34
C LEU A 71 -1.82 1.97 -16.94
N LEU A 72 -1.28 0.98 -16.23
CA LEU A 72 -1.69 0.65 -14.87
C LEU A 72 -1.39 1.81 -13.90
N VAL A 73 -0.19 2.36 -13.96
CA VAL A 73 0.19 3.54 -13.16
C VAL A 73 -0.69 4.74 -13.52
N ALA A 74 -0.90 5.01 -14.82
CA ALA A 74 -1.78 6.11 -15.25
C ALA A 74 -3.22 5.94 -14.72
N THR A 75 -3.75 4.72 -14.74
CA THR A 75 -5.10 4.42 -14.24
C THR A 75 -5.19 4.59 -12.72
N ILE A 76 -4.18 4.13 -11.98
CA ILE A 76 -4.11 4.31 -10.51
C ILE A 76 -4.09 5.80 -10.18
N VAL A 77 -3.24 6.59 -10.85
CA VAL A 77 -3.16 8.04 -10.64
C VAL A 77 -4.49 8.71 -10.96
N GLN A 78 -5.12 8.34 -12.07
CA GLN A 78 -6.39 8.95 -12.50
C GLN A 78 -7.57 8.63 -11.58
N VAL A 79 -7.57 7.46 -10.93
CA VAL A 79 -8.56 7.10 -9.90
C VAL A 79 -8.25 7.75 -8.55
N SER A 80 -6.99 8.12 -8.32
CA SER A 80 -6.52 8.73 -7.06
C SER A 80 -6.68 10.26 -7.02
N VAL A 81 -6.93 10.90 -8.17
CA VAL A 81 -7.23 12.34 -8.35
C VAL A 81 -8.74 12.57 -8.23
#